data_AF-A0A7Y9GB71-F1
#
_entry.id   AF-A0A7Y9GB71-F1
#
_cell.length_a   1.000
_cell.length_b   1.000
_cell.length_c   1.000
_cell.angle_alpha   90.00
_cell.angle_beta   90.00
_cell.angle_gamma   90.00
#
_symmetry.space_group_name_H-M   'P 1'
#
loop_
_entity.id
_entity.type
_entity.pdbx_description
1 polymer ?
#
loop_
_entity_poly.entity_id
_entity_poly.type
_entity_poly.pdbx_seq_one_letter_code
_entity_poly.pdbx_strand_id
1 'polypeptide(L)'
;MENEHAPGSLARALADVAAEREAQDRMWGVQEFPDGTGPGFTARAEEAKQECAAAWARGELTWRHILTEEFYESLAESDPRSLRNELVQTAAVALKWVQSLDRRHGATVHQTRDGRRPEKLVRDRIPEIIRDAGGSPETRAATREEQAALLRNKLYEEAGEYLATNDPAELADLLEVLHAFAALHGLTPEQLEEQRAAKAAERGAFSKRLVLRLPH
;
A
#
# COMPACT_ATOMS: atom_id res chain seq x y z
N MET A 1 5.27 7.42 -20.19
CA MET A 1 5.51 7.90 -18.82
C MET A 1 4.14 8.23 -18.27
N GLU A 2 3.50 7.27 -17.60
CA GLU A 2 2.22 7.51 -16.91
C GLU A 2 2.54 8.39 -15.70
N ASN A 3 1.84 9.51 -15.55
CA ASN A 3 2.00 10.46 -14.45
C ASN A 3 1.68 9.74 -13.14
N GLU A 4 2.46 9.86 -12.07
CA GLU A 4 2.36 8.93 -10.93
C GLU A 4 1.44 9.42 -9.81
N HIS A 5 1.08 10.68 -9.92
CA HIS A 5 -0.15 11.24 -9.37
C HIS A 5 -1.37 11.01 -10.29
N ALA A 6 -1.20 10.33 -11.45
CA ALA A 6 -2.33 10.04 -12.31
C ALA A 6 -3.31 9.10 -11.60
N PRO A 7 -4.60 9.25 -11.92
CA PRO A 7 -5.57 8.22 -11.66
C PRO A 7 -5.04 6.82 -12.03
N GLY A 8 -4.93 5.93 -11.03
CA GLY A 8 -4.63 4.51 -11.18
C GLY A 8 -3.16 4.08 -11.11
N SER A 9 -2.27 4.89 -10.52
CA SER A 9 -0.93 4.44 -10.14
C SER A 9 -0.98 3.34 -9.05
N LEU A 10 -0.01 2.42 -9.07
CA LEU A 10 0.06 1.32 -8.09
C LEU A 10 0.28 1.84 -6.67
N ALA A 11 1.14 2.84 -6.52
CA ALA A 11 1.44 3.49 -5.25
C ALA A 11 0.16 4.01 -4.56
N ARG A 12 -0.71 4.68 -5.34
CA ARG A 12 -1.98 5.19 -4.83
C ARG A 12 -2.93 4.07 -4.39
N ALA A 13 -3.11 3.04 -5.22
CA ALA A 13 -3.98 1.91 -4.88
C ALA A 13 -3.50 1.18 -3.61
N LEU A 14 -2.18 1.04 -3.43
CA LEU A 14 -1.59 0.48 -2.22
C LEU A 14 -1.81 1.38 -0.99
N ALA A 15 -1.67 2.70 -1.14
CA ALA A 15 -1.93 3.65 -0.07
C ALA A 15 -3.39 3.63 0.40
N ASP A 16 -4.35 3.54 -0.53
CA ASP A 16 -5.78 3.43 -0.19
C ASP A 16 -6.09 2.13 0.57
N VAL A 17 -5.51 0.99 0.15
CA VAL A 17 -5.65 -0.30 0.85
C VAL A 17 -5.00 -0.26 2.23
N ALA A 18 -3.83 0.35 2.36
CA ALA A 18 -3.15 0.50 3.65
C ALA A 18 -3.97 1.37 4.61
N ALA A 19 -4.49 2.50 4.14
CA ALA A 19 -5.34 3.40 4.93
C ALA A 19 -6.63 2.71 5.38
N GLU A 20 -7.27 1.91 4.52
CA GLU A 20 -8.41 1.07 4.88
C GLU A 20 -8.02 0.09 6.00
N ARG A 21 -6.91 -0.65 5.86
CA ARG A 21 -6.46 -1.60 6.90
C ARG A 21 -6.18 -0.93 8.24
N GLU A 22 -5.54 0.23 8.25
CA GLU A 22 -5.37 0.99 9.50
C GLU A 22 -6.71 1.42 10.11
N ALA A 23 -7.70 1.79 9.29
CA ALA A 23 -9.02 2.16 9.78
C ALA A 23 -9.75 0.96 10.41
N GLN A 24 -9.64 -0.21 9.80
CA GLN A 24 -10.19 -1.45 10.33
C GLN A 24 -9.50 -1.85 11.64
N ASP A 25 -8.18 -1.72 11.74
CA ASP A 25 -7.43 -2.00 12.98
C ASP A 25 -7.81 -1.04 14.11
N ARG A 26 -8.06 0.24 13.80
CA ARG A 26 -8.61 1.19 14.79
C ARG A 26 -10.02 0.82 15.23
N MET A 27 -10.84 0.27 14.34
CA MET A 27 -12.24 -0.05 14.62
C MET A 27 -12.41 -1.37 15.39
N TRP A 28 -11.60 -2.38 15.06
CA TRP A 28 -11.80 -3.75 15.53
C TRP A 28 -10.58 -4.38 16.22
N GLY A 29 -9.45 -3.67 16.27
CA GLY A 29 -8.18 -4.22 16.77
C GLY A 29 -7.59 -5.29 15.87
N VAL A 30 -6.52 -5.94 16.34
CA VAL A 30 -5.97 -7.14 15.68
C VAL A 30 -6.90 -8.32 15.93
N GLN A 31 -7.36 -8.97 14.86
CA GLN A 31 -8.26 -10.12 14.91
C GLN A 31 -7.59 -11.36 14.31
N GLU A 32 -7.83 -12.52 14.92
CA GLU A 32 -7.41 -13.81 14.41
C GLU A 32 -8.63 -14.73 14.25
N PHE A 33 -8.79 -15.31 13.07
CA PHE A 33 -9.88 -16.21 12.73
C PHE A 33 -9.34 -17.48 12.06
N PRO A 34 -10.03 -18.62 12.16
CA PRO A 34 -9.69 -19.79 11.37
C PRO A 34 -9.87 -19.51 9.87
N ASP A 35 -9.01 -20.10 9.03
CA ASP A 35 -8.99 -19.84 7.58
C ASP A 35 -10.32 -20.14 6.89
N GLY A 36 -10.99 -21.23 7.28
CA GLY A 36 -12.27 -21.63 6.71
C GLY A 36 -12.18 -22.07 5.24
N THR A 37 -10.98 -22.37 4.75
CA THR A 37 -10.70 -22.83 3.39
C THR A 37 -10.54 -24.36 3.32
N GLY A 38 -10.55 -24.90 2.11
CA GLY A 38 -10.24 -26.30 1.84
C GLY A 38 -11.07 -26.93 0.71
N PRO A 39 -11.04 -28.26 0.57
CA PRO A 39 -11.54 -28.94 -0.64
C PRO A 39 -13.05 -28.81 -0.87
N GLY A 40 -13.81 -28.35 0.14
CA GLY A 40 -15.23 -28.04 -0.01
C GLY A 40 -15.51 -26.95 -1.05
N PHE A 41 -14.53 -26.12 -1.40
CA PHE A 41 -14.66 -25.07 -2.41
C PHE A 41 -14.19 -25.48 -3.81
N THR A 42 -13.59 -26.66 -3.99
CA THR A 42 -13.03 -27.09 -5.29
C THR A 42 -14.06 -27.05 -6.43
N ALA A 43 -15.30 -27.47 -6.18
CA ALA A 43 -16.35 -27.39 -7.20
C ALA A 43 -16.66 -25.95 -7.65
N ARG A 44 -16.62 -24.99 -6.72
CA ARG A 44 -16.82 -23.56 -7.01
C ARG A 44 -15.62 -22.94 -7.71
N ALA A 45 -14.41 -23.35 -7.34
CA ALA A 45 -13.19 -22.94 -8.04
C ALA A 45 -13.22 -23.36 -9.50
N GLU A 46 -13.56 -24.62 -9.77
CA GLU A 46 -13.71 -25.13 -11.14
C GLU A 46 -14.83 -24.43 -11.92
N GLU A 47 -15.97 -24.15 -11.28
CA GLU A 47 -17.05 -23.38 -11.90
C GLU A 47 -16.60 -21.96 -12.28
N ALA A 48 -15.95 -21.24 -11.36
CA ALA A 48 -15.47 -19.89 -11.59
C ALA A 48 -14.42 -19.84 -12.72
N LYS A 49 -13.51 -20.81 -12.75
CA LYS A 49 -12.52 -21.00 -13.82
C LYS A 49 -13.15 -21.24 -15.18
N GLN A 50 -14.16 -22.11 -15.23
CA GLN A 50 -14.92 -22.37 -16.47
C GLN A 50 -15.68 -21.12 -16.94
N GLU A 51 -16.30 -20.38 -16.02
CA GLU A 51 -17.00 -19.13 -16.33
C GLU A 51 -16.02 -18.08 -16.90
N CYS A 52 -14.86 -17.92 -16.27
CA CYS A 52 -13.82 -16.99 -16.71
C CYS A 52 -13.30 -17.35 -18.11
N ALA A 53 -12.95 -18.63 -18.32
CA ALA A 53 -12.49 -19.13 -19.62
C ALA A 53 -13.56 -18.96 -20.72
N ALA A 54 -14.83 -19.24 -20.39
CA ALA A 54 -15.93 -19.08 -21.34
C ALA A 54 -16.18 -17.59 -21.67
N ALA A 55 -16.09 -16.69 -20.70
CA ALA A 55 -16.21 -15.25 -20.92
C ALA A 55 -15.06 -14.73 -21.80
N TRP A 56 -13.82 -15.19 -21.56
CA TRP A 56 -12.68 -14.89 -22.42
C TRP A 56 -12.91 -15.36 -23.86
N ALA A 57 -13.37 -16.59 -24.06
CA ALA A 57 -13.64 -17.15 -25.39
C ALA A 57 -14.71 -16.36 -26.18
N ARG A 58 -15.68 -15.75 -25.48
CA ARG A 58 -16.72 -14.90 -26.09
C ARG A 58 -16.32 -13.43 -26.26
N GLY A 59 -15.14 -13.02 -25.76
CA GLY A 59 -14.74 -11.61 -25.73
C GLY A 59 -15.49 -10.77 -24.69
N GLU A 60 -16.11 -11.42 -23.71
CA GLU A 60 -16.92 -10.83 -22.65
C GLU A 60 -16.20 -10.85 -21.29
N LEU A 61 -14.88 -11.04 -21.27
CA LEU A 61 -14.12 -11.10 -20.02
C LEU A 61 -14.26 -9.80 -19.23
N THR A 62 -14.42 -9.91 -17.92
CA THR A 62 -14.58 -8.78 -17.01
C THR A 62 -13.70 -8.99 -15.79
N TRP A 63 -13.41 -7.91 -15.07
CA TRP A 63 -12.69 -7.99 -13.81
C TRP A 63 -13.37 -8.86 -12.75
N ARG A 64 -14.72 -8.91 -12.75
CA ARG A 64 -15.48 -9.82 -11.89
C ARG A 64 -15.07 -11.26 -12.15
N HIS A 65 -15.02 -11.68 -13.42
CA HIS A 65 -14.65 -13.06 -13.78
C HIS A 65 -13.26 -13.41 -13.22
N ILE A 66 -12.26 -12.55 -13.46
CA ILE A 66 -10.88 -12.78 -13.02
C ILE A 66 -10.79 -12.81 -11.48
N LEU A 67 -11.38 -11.84 -10.77
CA LEU A 67 -11.30 -11.80 -9.31
C LEU A 67 -12.05 -12.96 -8.66
N THR A 68 -13.19 -13.38 -9.22
CA THR A 68 -13.97 -14.50 -8.70
C THR A 68 -13.24 -15.83 -8.88
N GLU A 69 -12.56 -16.05 -10.00
CA GLU A 69 -11.71 -17.23 -10.22
C GLU A 69 -10.63 -17.33 -9.13
N GLU A 70 -9.77 -16.32 -9.01
CA GLU A 70 -8.66 -16.27 -8.03
C GLU A 70 -9.16 -16.44 -6.59
N PHE A 71 -10.27 -15.78 -6.25
CA PHE A 71 -10.85 -15.90 -4.92
C PHE A 71 -11.28 -17.34 -4.61
N TYR A 72 -12.00 -18.01 -5.52
CA TYR A 72 -12.43 -19.38 -5.26
C TYR A 72 -11.27 -20.38 -5.33
N GLU A 73 -10.26 -20.14 -6.16
CA GLU A 73 -9.01 -20.92 -6.12
C GLU A 73 -8.34 -20.82 -4.75
N SER A 74 -8.24 -19.61 -4.17
CA SER A 74 -7.72 -19.43 -2.80
C SER A 74 -8.53 -20.17 -1.74
N LEU A 75 -9.87 -20.18 -1.85
CA LEU A 75 -10.73 -20.89 -0.89
C LEU A 75 -10.62 -22.41 -0.99
N ALA A 76 -10.21 -22.96 -2.14
CA ALA A 76 -10.01 -24.39 -2.30
C ALA A 76 -8.71 -24.90 -1.65
N GLU A 77 -7.80 -24.00 -1.27
CA GLU A 77 -6.51 -24.34 -0.71
C GLU A 77 -6.57 -24.65 0.79
N SER A 78 -5.83 -25.68 1.22
CA SER A 78 -5.76 -26.16 2.61
C SER A 78 -4.40 -25.97 3.25
N ASP A 79 -3.33 -25.92 2.45
CA ASP A 79 -1.97 -25.69 2.93
C ASP A 79 -1.77 -24.19 3.22
N PRO A 80 -1.32 -23.80 4.43
CA PRO A 80 -1.20 -22.40 4.79
C PRO A 80 -0.24 -21.58 3.91
N ARG A 81 0.83 -22.20 3.38
CA ARG A 81 1.80 -21.48 2.54
C ARG A 81 1.22 -21.23 1.16
N SER A 82 0.56 -22.24 0.61
CA SER A 82 -0.12 -22.17 -0.68
C SER A 82 -1.31 -21.20 -0.59
N LEU A 83 -2.10 -21.28 0.48
CA LEU A 83 -3.21 -20.36 0.74
C LEU A 83 -2.73 -18.90 0.79
N ARG A 84 -1.63 -18.64 1.48
CA ARG A 84 -1.03 -17.30 1.49
C ARG A 84 -0.67 -16.81 0.09
N ASN A 85 -0.12 -17.67 -0.76
CA ASN A 85 0.24 -17.30 -2.13
C ASN A 85 -1.01 -16.98 -2.96
N GLU A 86 -2.07 -17.79 -2.86
CA GLU A 86 -3.32 -17.53 -3.57
C GLU A 86 -4.04 -16.27 -3.06
N LEU A 87 -4.04 -16.02 -1.75
CA LEU A 87 -4.59 -14.78 -1.19
C LEU A 87 -3.84 -13.53 -1.68
N VAL A 88 -2.51 -13.63 -1.87
CA VAL A 88 -1.71 -12.55 -2.46
C VAL A 88 -2.07 -12.34 -3.95
N GLN A 89 -2.29 -13.42 -4.72
CA GLN A 89 -2.72 -13.31 -6.11
C GLN A 89 -4.11 -12.68 -6.22
N THR A 90 -5.06 -13.12 -5.38
CA THR A 90 -6.41 -12.54 -5.25
C THR A 90 -6.34 -11.03 -4.95
N ALA A 91 -5.52 -10.63 -3.97
CA ALA A 91 -5.33 -9.23 -3.64
C ALA A 91 -4.71 -8.44 -4.82
N ALA A 92 -3.74 -9.01 -5.52
CA ALA A 92 -3.12 -8.38 -6.69
C ALA A 92 -4.14 -8.12 -7.81
N VAL A 93 -5.06 -9.05 -8.07
CA VAL A 93 -6.14 -8.85 -9.05
C VAL A 93 -7.11 -7.76 -8.61
N ALA A 94 -7.47 -7.70 -7.32
CA ALA A 94 -8.30 -6.64 -6.77
C ALA A 94 -7.63 -5.25 -6.94
N LEU A 95 -6.34 -5.12 -6.60
CA LEU A 95 -5.60 -3.88 -6.80
C LEU A 95 -5.53 -3.49 -8.28
N LYS A 96 -5.26 -4.46 -9.17
CA LYS A 96 -5.22 -4.21 -10.62
C LYS A 96 -6.56 -3.70 -11.14
N TRP A 97 -7.68 -4.19 -10.59
CA TRP A 97 -9.01 -3.69 -10.91
C TRP A 97 -9.21 -2.25 -10.41
N VAL A 98 -8.82 -1.92 -9.16
CA VAL A 98 -8.86 -0.55 -8.62
C VAL A 98 -8.08 0.42 -9.52
N GLN A 99 -6.84 0.09 -9.87
CA GLN A 99 -6.03 0.90 -10.80
C GLN A 99 -6.71 1.08 -12.16
N SER A 100 -7.37 0.02 -12.66
CA SER A 100 -8.10 0.06 -13.92
C SER A 100 -9.34 0.96 -13.84
N LEU A 101 -10.03 0.99 -12.69
CA LEU A 101 -11.15 1.89 -12.42
C LEU A 101 -10.69 3.34 -12.38
N ASP A 102 -9.64 3.64 -11.61
CA ASP A 102 -9.13 5.00 -11.49
C ASP A 102 -8.65 5.53 -12.84
N ARG A 103 -7.94 4.72 -13.64
CA ARG A 103 -7.54 5.11 -15.00
C ARG A 103 -8.73 5.46 -15.89
N ARG A 104 -9.85 4.73 -15.77
CA ARG A 104 -11.07 4.96 -16.58
C ARG A 104 -11.87 6.18 -16.13
N HIS A 105 -11.96 6.40 -14.82
CA HIS A 105 -12.95 7.30 -14.24
C HIS A 105 -12.34 8.51 -13.51
N GLY A 106 -11.02 8.63 -13.51
CA GLY A 106 -10.33 9.54 -12.60
C GLY A 106 -10.23 8.90 -11.21
N ALA A 107 -9.33 9.42 -10.38
CA ALA A 107 -9.08 8.81 -9.10
C ALA A 107 -10.28 9.06 -8.18
N THR A 108 -11.02 8.00 -7.88
CA THR A 108 -12.18 8.12 -7.00
C THR A 108 -11.62 8.22 -5.59
N VAL A 109 -11.88 9.30 -4.86
CA VAL A 109 -11.47 9.40 -3.46
C VAL A 109 -12.20 8.28 -2.72
N HIS A 110 -11.46 7.29 -2.20
CA HIS A 110 -12.03 6.28 -1.32
C HIS A 110 -12.61 7.00 -0.10
N GLN A 111 -13.93 7.15 -0.08
CA GLN A 111 -14.59 7.76 1.06
C GLN A 111 -14.54 6.75 2.19
N THR A 112 -13.75 7.05 3.22
CA THR A 112 -13.87 6.34 4.50
C THR A 112 -15.35 6.36 4.92
N ARG A 113 -15.87 5.23 5.44
CA ARG A 113 -17.29 5.07 5.82
C ARG A 113 -17.83 6.14 6.79
N ASP A 114 -16.96 6.97 7.36
CA ASP A 114 -17.27 8.07 8.29
C ASP A 114 -17.56 9.42 7.58
N GLY A 115 -17.43 9.51 6.25
CA GLY A 115 -17.65 10.77 5.52
C GLY A 115 -16.65 11.89 5.88
N ARG A 116 -15.63 11.58 6.68
CA ARG A 116 -14.54 12.50 7.01
C ARG A 116 -13.65 12.70 5.80
N ARG A 117 -13.27 13.96 5.57
CA ARG A 117 -12.29 14.32 4.54
C ARG A 117 -10.97 13.58 4.84
N PRO A 118 -10.27 13.06 3.82
CA PRO A 118 -8.96 12.46 4.01
C PRO A 118 -7.99 13.52 4.55
N GLU A 119 -7.31 13.19 5.64
CA GLU A 119 -6.29 14.02 6.26
C GLU A 119 -4.89 13.51 5.86
N LYS A 120 -3.96 14.42 5.61
CA LYS A 120 -2.57 14.09 5.29
C LYS A 120 -1.63 14.87 6.20
N LEU A 121 -0.51 14.25 6.55
CA LEU A 121 0.60 14.97 7.17
C LEU A 121 1.28 15.85 6.13
N VAL A 122 1.49 17.11 6.45
CA VAL A 122 2.18 18.07 5.60
C VAL A 122 3.36 18.68 6.36
N ARG A 123 4.36 19.20 5.63
CA ARG A 123 5.42 20.00 6.25
C ARG A 123 4.81 21.27 6.85
N ASP A 124 5.44 21.74 7.92
CA ASP A 124 5.03 22.90 8.72
C ASP A 124 4.70 24.17 7.90
N ARG A 125 5.45 24.42 6.82
CA ARG A 125 5.27 25.59 5.95
C ARG A 125 4.26 25.41 4.81
N ILE A 126 3.75 24.19 4.58
CA ILE A 126 2.78 23.96 3.49
C ILE A 126 1.50 24.78 3.66
N PRO A 127 0.90 24.91 4.86
CA PRO A 127 -0.28 25.76 5.05
C PRO A 127 -0.02 27.25 4.71
N GLU A 128 1.19 27.75 4.97
CA GLU A 128 1.58 29.12 4.61
C GLU A 128 1.68 29.27 3.09
N ILE A 129 2.39 28.35 2.44
CA ILE A 129 2.54 28.34 0.98
C ILE A 129 1.17 28.29 0.28
N ILE A 130 0.23 27.49 0.79
CA ILE A 130 -1.14 27.41 0.24
C ILE A 130 -1.87 28.75 0.42
N ARG A 131 -1.75 29.41 1.58
CA ARG A 131 -2.37 30.73 1.81
C ARG A 131 -1.79 31.80 0.89
N ASP A 132 -0.48 31.81 0.70
CA ASP A 132 0.21 32.75 -0.19
C ASP A 132 -0.20 32.56 -1.65
N ALA A 133 -0.55 31.33 -2.04
CA ALA A 133 -1.12 31.01 -3.35
C ALA A 133 -2.64 31.33 -3.46
N GLY A 134 -3.25 31.95 -2.44
CA GLY A 134 -4.68 32.31 -2.40
C GLY A 134 -5.61 31.18 -1.96
N GLY A 135 -5.08 30.04 -1.50
CA GLY A 135 -5.84 28.94 -0.93
C GLY A 135 -6.27 29.17 0.52
N SER A 136 -7.14 28.32 1.04
CA SER A 136 -7.62 28.35 2.43
C SER A 136 -7.49 26.97 3.07
N PRO A 137 -6.30 26.60 3.59
CA PRO A 137 -6.08 25.28 4.17
C PRO A 137 -6.68 25.20 5.58
N GLU A 138 -7.31 24.07 5.87
CA GLU A 138 -7.72 23.69 7.24
C GLU A 138 -6.63 22.80 7.85
N THR A 139 -6.18 23.13 9.06
CA THR A 139 -5.09 22.41 9.73
C THR A 139 -5.41 22.14 11.19
N ARG A 140 -4.95 21.00 11.69
CA ARG A 140 -4.92 20.66 13.12
C ARG A 140 -3.58 20.02 13.45
N ALA A 141 -3.15 20.13 14.71
CA ALA A 141 -2.02 19.35 15.20
C ALA A 141 -2.47 17.90 15.46
N ALA A 142 -1.66 16.93 15.07
CA ALA A 142 -1.85 15.53 15.41
C ALA A 142 -1.48 15.28 16.88
N THR A 143 -2.18 14.36 17.56
CA THR A 143 -1.65 13.81 18.83
C THR A 143 -0.39 12.99 18.57
N ARG A 144 0.33 12.61 19.63
CA ARG A 144 1.54 11.79 19.50
C ARG A 144 1.25 10.43 18.86
N GLU A 145 0.13 9.82 19.22
CA GLU A 145 -0.34 8.54 18.67
C GLU A 145 -0.74 8.69 17.19
N GLU A 146 -1.46 9.76 16.84
CA GLU A 146 -1.84 10.06 15.47
C GLU A 146 -0.61 10.35 14.59
N GLN A 147 0.36 11.10 15.11
CA GLN A 147 1.58 11.47 14.39
C GLN A 147 2.34 10.23 13.91
N ALA A 148 2.45 9.19 14.73
CA ALA A 148 3.13 7.95 14.34
C ALA A 148 2.40 7.22 13.20
N ALA A 149 1.06 7.20 13.18
CA ALA A 149 0.29 6.63 12.09
C ALA A 149 0.39 7.46 10.80
N LEU A 150 0.24 8.78 10.94
CA LEU A 150 0.36 9.71 9.83
C LEU A 150 1.75 9.68 9.16
N LEU A 151 2.83 9.54 9.94
CA LEU A 151 4.18 9.36 9.41
C LEU A 151 4.37 8.03 8.68
N ARG A 152 3.70 6.94 9.11
CA ARG A 152 3.73 5.66 8.38
C ARG A 152 3.06 5.79 7.03
N ASN A 153 1.89 6.42 6.99
CA ASN A 153 1.21 6.72 5.73
C ASN A 153 2.07 7.60 4.83
N LYS A 154 2.74 8.60 5.41
CA LYS A 154 3.69 9.45 4.69
C LYS A 154 4.85 8.66 4.11
N LEU A 155 5.45 7.75 4.87
CA LEU A 155 6.53 6.88 4.38
C LEU A 155 6.11 6.05 3.18
N TYR A 156 4.90 5.48 3.20
CA TYR A 156 4.38 4.73 2.05
C TYR A 156 4.08 5.61 0.84
N GLU A 157 3.55 6.81 1.06
CA GLU A 157 3.33 7.82 0.02
C GLU A 157 4.67 8.15 -0.67
N GLU A 158 5.65 8.67 0.07
CA GLU A 158 6.94 9.11 -0.51
C GLU A 158 7.75 7.95 -1.11
N ALA A 159 7.73 6.77 -0.48
CA ALA A 159 8.39 5.58 -1.03
C ALA A 159 7.71 5.14 -2.33
N GLY A 160 6.38 5.23 -2.39
CA GLY A 160 5.60 4.96 -3.59
C GLY A 160 5.94 5.94 -4.71
N GLU A 161 6.09 7.23 -4.39
CA GLU A 161 6.47 8.28 -5.33
C GLU A 161 7.89 8.06 -5.87
N TYR A 162 8.87 7.74 -5.03
CA TYR A 162 10.23 7.40 -5.48
C TYR A 162 10.25 6.14 -6.38
N LEU A 163 9.55 5.07 -5.98
CA LEU A 163 9.52 3.82 -6.74
C LEU A 163 8.88 3.97 -8.11
N ALA A 164 7.99 4.94 -8.25
CA ALA A 164 7.35 5.24 -9.50
C ALA A 164 8.26 6.15 -10.35
N THR A 165 8.67 7.31 -9.82
CA THR A 165 9.33 8.37 -10.61
C THR A 165 10.80 8.07 -10.86
N ASN A 166 11.41 7.35 -9.91
CA ASN A 166 12.85 7.27 -9.73
C ASN A 166 13.50 8.68 -9.66
N ASP A 167 12.77 9.69 -9.17
CA ASP A 167 13.25 11.05 -8.96
C ASP A 167 14.00 11.16 -7.62
N PRO A 168 15.28 11.57 -7.62
CA PRO A 168 16.03 11.82 -6.39
C PRO A 168 15.41 12.86 -5.44
N ALA A 169 14.52 13.74 -5.91
CA ALA A 169 13.79 14.66 -5.04
C ALA A 169 12.97 13.91 -3.97
N GLU A 170 12.34 12.79 -4.35
CA GLU A 170 11.54 11.98 -3.43
C GLU A 170 12.40 11.28 -2.35
N LEU A 171 13.70 11.10 -2.60
CA LEU A 171 14.62 10.62 -1.56
C LEU A 171 14.81 11.66 -0.44
N ALA A 172 14.69 12.95 -0.74
CA ALA A 172 14.75 14.01 0.26
C ALA A 172 13.47 14.03 1.12
N ASP A 173 12.30 13.80 0.52
CA ASP A 173 11.05 13.62 1.24
C ASP A 173 11.08 12.38 2.14
N LEU A 174 11.60 11.26 1.63
CA LEU A 174 11.86 10.06 2.43
C LEU A 174 12.80 10.34 3.61
N LEU A 175 13.87 11.10 3.39
CA LEU A 175 14.82 11.44 4.44
C LEU A 175 14.16 12.29 5.54
N GLU A 176 13.31 13.25 5.17
CA GLU A 176 12.53 14.05 6.13
C GLU A 176 11.61 13.16 6.98
N VAL A 177 10.92 12.20 6.35
CA VAL A 177 10.07 11.23 7.07
C VAL A 177 10.90 10.37 8.03
N LEU A 178 12.10 9.91 7.62
CA LEU A 178 12.99 9.14 8.49
C LEU A 178 13.50 9.96 9.68
N HIS A 179 13.80 11.25 9.51
CA HIS A 179 14.17 12.14 10.62
C HIS A 179 13.00 12.34 11.59
N ALA A 180 11.77 12.51 11.08
CA ALA A 180 10.59 12.62 11.93
C ALA A 180 10.34 11.33 12.74
N PHE A 181 10.56 10.15 12.14
CA PHE A 181 10.55 8.88 12.88
C PHE A 181 11.67 8.79 13.93
N ALA A 182 12.89 9.21 13.59
CA ALA A 182 14.00 9.23 14.54
C ALA A 182 13.64 10.07 15.77
N ALA A 183 13.07 11.25 15.56
CA ALA A 183 12.61 12.14 16.63
C ALA A 183 11.53 11.48 17.51
N LEU A 184 10.57 10.73 16.93
CA LEU A 184 9.59 9.96 17.70
C LEU A 184 10.24 8.91 18.62
N HIS A 185 11.39 8.36 18.21
CA HIS A 185 12.20 7.43 19.00
C HIS A 185 13.23 8.13 19.91
N GLY A 186 13.24 9.46 19.97
CA GLY A 186 14.18 10.24 20.79
C GLY A 186 15.61 10.26 20.23
N LEU A 187 15.76 10.04 18.92
CA LEU A 187 17.04 10.06 18.22
C LEU A 187 17.19 11.37 17.41
N THR A 188 18.40 11.91 17.38
CA THR A 188 18.77 12.96 16.42
C THR A 188 19.13 12.35 15.06
N PRO A 189 19.13 13.14 13.97
CA PRO A 189 19.64 12.71 12.67
C PRO A 189 21.06 12.12 12.74
N GLU A 190 21.94 12.74 13.52
CA GLU A 190 23.33 12.31 13.70
C GLU A 190 23.40 10.95 14.40
N GLN A 191 22.58 10.74 15.44
CA GLN A 191 22.52 9.45 16.14
C GLN A 191 21.96 8.33 15.24
N LEU A 192 20.99 8.64 14.38
CA LEU A 192 20.49 7.69 13.39
C LEU A 192 21.59 7.32 12.38
N GLU A 193 22.34 8.31 11.90
CA GLU A 193 23.44 8.12 10.97
C GLU A 193 24.60 7.32 11.61
N GLU A 194 24.94 7.57 12.87
CA GLU A 194 25.91 6.77 13.63
C GLU A 194 25.49 5.30 13.70
N GLN A 195 24.21 5.01 13.98
CA GLN A 195 23.70 3.64 13.99
C GLN A 195 23.76 2.99 12.60
N ARG A 196 23.44 3.72 11.54
CA ARG A 196 23.56 3.25 10.15
C ARG A 196 25.02 2.95 9.80
N ALA A 197 25.93 3.85 10.15
CA ALA A 197 27.37 3.71 9.90
C ALA A 197 27.97 2.52 10.67
N ALA A 198 27.61 2.32 11.94
CA ALA A 198 28.03 1.17 12.73
C ALA A 198 27.59 -0.16 12.09
N LYS A 199 26.33 -0.26 11.66
CA LYS A 199 25.82 -1.44 10.91
C LYS A 199 26.56 -1.66 9.60
N ALA A 200 26.89 -0.59 8.87
CA ALA A 200 27.63 -0.67 7.62
C ALA A 200 29.09 -1.13 7.84
N ALA A 201 29.72 -0.75 8.95
CA ALA A 201 31.05 -1.23 9.33
C ALA A 201 31.05 -2.71 9.76
N GLU A 202 30.03 -3.13 10.51
CA GLU A 202 29.87 -4.51 10.99
C GLU A 202 29.48 -5.48 9.88
N ARG A 203 28.52 -5.11 9.03
CA ARG A 203 27.82 -6.01 8.09
C ARG A 203 28.04 -5.68 6.62
N GLY A 204 28.75 -4.59 6.34
CA GLY A 204 28.88 -4.03 4.99
C GLY A 204 27.66 -3.19 4.59
N ALA A 205 27.75 -2.60 3.40
CA ALA A 205 26.70 -1.81 2.78
C ALA A 205 26.25 -2.44 1.44
N PHE A 206 25.21 -1.88 0.83
CA PHE A 206 24.67 -2.35 -0.45
C PHE A 206 25.56 -2.06 -1.67
N SER A 207 26.74 -1.47 -1.49
CA SER A 207 27.67 -1.09 -2.58
C SER A 207 28.16 -2.27 -3.42
N LYS A 208 28.19 -3.49 -2.85
CA LYS A 208 28.61 -4.71 -3.56
C LYS A 208 27.53 -5.32 -4.47
N ARG A 209 26.28 -4.82 -4.45
CA ARG A 209 25.16 -5.28 -5.30
C ARG A 209 24.91 -6.80 -5.25
N LEU A 210 25.07 -7.39 -4.07
CA LEU A 210 24.91 -8.83 -3.87
C LEU A 210 23.42 -9.20 -3.74
N VAL A 211 23.01 -10.31 -4.36
CA VAL A 211 21.67 -10.90 -4.23
C VAL A 211 21.81 -12.30 -3.66
N LEU A 212 21.18 -12.58 -2.52
CA LEU A 212 21.16 -13.89 -1.88
C LEU A 212 19.98 -14.72 -2.41
N ARG A 213 20.22 -15.95 -2.85
CA ARG A 213 19.16 -16.92 -3.16
C ARG A 213 18.90 -17.77 -1.92
N LEU A 214 17.66 -17.78 -1.43
CA LEU A 214 17.25 -18.63 -0.31
C LEU A 214 16.83 -20.02 -0.84
N PRO A 215 17.12 -21.10 -0.10
CA PRO A 215 16.63 -22.43 -0.47
C PRO A 215 15.10 -22.47 -0.43
N HIS A 216 14.50 -23.27 -1.33
CA HIS A 216 13.08 -23.58 -1.37
C HIS A 216 12.67 -24.51 -0.23
#